data_AF-A0A399SRB6-F1
#
_entry.id   AF-A0A399SRB6-F1
#
_cell.length_a   1.000
_cell.length_b   1.000
_cell.length_c   1.000
_cell.angle_alpha   90.00
_cell.angle_beta   90.00
_cell.angle_gamma   90.00
#
_symmetry.space_group_name_H-M   'P 1'
#
loop_
_entity.id
_entity.type
_entity.pdbx_description
1 polymer ?
#
loop_
_entity_poly.entity_id
_entity_poly.type
_entity_poly.pdbx_seq_one_letter_code
_entity_poly.pdbx_strand_id
1 'polypeptide(L)'
;MSDASAPRRGRRTTAPAAAGLAVDRTGPLMLVQDAGRPGHGGIGVSPSGALDPRALADANLLVGNDPGAAGLEIVLGGAVLRATAAVWVAVTGAVGPLVRTVGRGSRPAPYAAAVLLDAG
;
A
#
# COMPACT_ATOMS: atom_id res chain seq x y z
N MET A 1 -44.30 6.03 -33.66
CA MET A 1 -43.58 4.84 -33.15
C MET A 1 -42.26 4.80 -33.91
N SER A 2 -41.08 5.06 -33.37
CA SER A 2 -40.52 4.62 -32.10
C SER A 2 -39.48 5.64 -31.61
N ASP A 3 -39.47 5.86 -30.29
CA ASP A 3 -38.62 6.77 -29.53
C ASP A 3 -37.17 6.24 -29.44
N ALA A 4 -36.19 7.10 -29.73
CA ALA A 4 -34.78 6.76 -29.66
C ALA A 4 -34.24 7.05 -28.25
N SER A 5 -34.07 6.00 -27.46
CA SER A 5 -33.55 6.06 -26.09
C SER A 5 -32.12 6.60 -26.05
N ALA A 6 -31.93 7.77 -25.44
CA ALA A 6 -30.61 8.32 -25.14
C ALA A 6 -29.85 7.44 -24.12
N PRO A 7 -28.52 7.33 -24.23
CA PRO A 7 -27.73 6.52 -23.31
C PRO A 7 -27.82 7.08 -21.89
N ARG A 8 -28.42 6.31 -20.97
CA ARG A 8 -28.46 6.63 -19.55
C ARG A 8 -27.03 6.63 -19.01
N ARG A 9 -26.49 7.82 -18.74
CA ARG A 9 -25.23 8.00 -18.02
C ARG A 9 -25.38 7.35 -16.64
N GLY A 10 -24.82 6.15 -16.49
CA GLY A 10 -24.83 5.42 -15.23
C GLY A 10 -24.30 6.34 -14.14
N ARG A 11 -25.10 6.55 -13.10
CA ARG A 11 -24.71 7.30 -11.91
C ARG A 11 -23.49 6.59 -11.33
N ARG A 12 -22.28 7.15 -11.54
CA ARG A 12 -21.08 6.73 -10.82
C ARG A 12 -21.38 6.98 -9.34
N THR A 13 -21.80 5.95 -8.62
CA THR A 13 -21.71 5.95 -7.17
C THR A 13 -20.23 6.05 -6.87
N THR A 14 -19.75 7.22 -6.50
CA THR A 14 -18.46 7.33 -5.83
C THR A 14 -18.61 6.49 -4.58
N ALA A 15 -17.96 5.33 -4.54
CA ALA A 15 -17.63 4.73 -3.26
C ALA A 15 -17.03 5.83 -2.39
N PRO A 16 -17.32 5.89 -1.08
CA PRO A 16 -16.59 6.79 -0.18
C PRO A 16 -15.12 6.64 -0.52
N ALA A 17 -14.40 7.76 -0.70
CA ALA A 17 -13.00 7.74 -1.11
C ALA A 17 -12.27 6.74 -0.20
N ALA A 18 -11.90 5.59 -0.76
CA ALA A 18 -11.42 4.50 0.04
C ALA A 18 -10.17 4.98 0.79
N ALA A 19 -10.13 4.75 2.10
CA ALA A 19 -8.95 5.03 2.89
C ALA A 19 -7.77 4.28 2.25
N GLY A 20 -6.70 5.00 1.93
CA GLY A 20 -5.59 4.44 1.16
C GLY A 20 -4.42 5.40 1.03
N LEU A 21 -3.44 4.97 0.24
CA LEU A 21 -2.22 5.71 -0.03
C LEU A 21 -2.18 6.08 -1.51
N ALA A 22 -2.11 7.37 -1.81
CA ALA A 22 -1.74 7.88 -3.12
C ALA A 22 -0.22 7.80 -3.29
N VAL A 23 0.22 7.30 -4.45
CA VAL A 23 1.64 7.18 -4.78
C VAL A 23 2.07 8.45 -5.52
N ASP A 24 2.82 9.30 -4.82
CA ASP A 24 3.40 10.50 -5.42
C ASP A 24 4.78 10.20 -6.04
N ARG A 25 5.51 9.22 -5.49
CA ARG A 25 6.76 8.70 -6.06
C ARG A 25 6.99 7.24 -5.65
N THR A 26 7.43 6.40 -6.57
CA THR A 26 7.67 4.96 -6.33
C THR A 26 9.05 4.65 -5.74
N GLY A 27 10.05 5.51 -5.98
CA GLY A 27 11.45 5.09 -5.86
C GLY A 27 11.88 4.22 -7.07
N PRO A 28 13.02 3.51 -6.99
CA PRO A 28 13.51 2.66 -8.08
C PRO A 28 12.56 1.52 -8.45
N LEU A 29 11.94 0.87 -7.46
CA LEU A 29 10.96 -0.18 -7.66
C LEU A 29 10.03 -0.28 -6.43
N MET A 30 8.72 -0.30 -6.70
CA MET A 30 7.68 -0.52 -5.71
C MET A 30 6.75 -1.63 -6.22
N LEU A 31 6.52 -2.64 -5.40
CA LEU A 31 5.66 -3.78 -5.73
C LEU A 31 4.58 -3.94 -4.67
N VAL A 32 3.43 -4.47 -5.08
CA VAL A 32 2.49 -5.06 -4.13
C VAL A 32 2.91 -6.52 -3.95
N GLN A 33 3.14 -6.94 -2.72
CA GLN A 33 3.54 -8.30 -2.38
C GLN A 33 2.71 -8.85 -1.23
N ASP A 34 2.41 -10.13 -1.28
CA ASP A 34 1.71 -10.90 -0.26
C ASP A 34 2.51 -12.17 0.09
N ALA A 35 1.84 -13.20 0.63
CA ALA A 35 2.45 -14.50 0.89
C ALA A 35 2.88 -15.28 -0.38
N GLY A 36 2.52 -14.79 -1.57
CA GLY A 36 2.84 -15.41 -2.84
C GLY A 36 1.90 -16.55 -3.23
N ARG A 37 2.38 -17.37 -4.17
CA ARG A 37 1.67 -18.45 -4.87
C ARG A 37 2.54 -19.70 -5.03
N PRO A 38 3.06 -20.29 -3.93
CA PRO A 38 3.90 -21.47 -4.02
C PRO A 38 3.19 -22.67 -4.68
N GLY A 39 3.96 -23.66 -5.12
CA GLY A 39 3.42 -24.92 -5.67
C GLY A 39 3.18 -24.94 -7.18
N HIS A 40 3.32 -23.80 -7.88
CA HIS A 40 3.08 -23.71 -9.33
C HIS A 40 4.36 -23.83 -10.18
N GLY A 41 5.47 -24.27 -9.59
CA GLY A 41 6.75 -24.41 -10.29
C GLY A 41 6.72 -25.42 -11.45
N GLY A 42 5.91 -26.47 -11.35
CA GLY A 42 5.74 -27.47 -12.41
C GLY A 42 5.15 -26.92 -13.72
N ILE A 43 4.54 -25.74 -13.68
CA ILE A 43 4.01 -25.02 -14.85
C ILE A 43 4.78 -23.72 -15.13
N GLY A 44 5.97 -23.55 -14.56
CA GLY A 44 6.83 -22.39 -14.80
C GLY A 44 6.41 -21.10 -14.09
N VAL A 45 5.49 -21.15 -13.13
CA VAL A 45 5.06 -19.97 -12.38
C VAL A 45 5.88 -19.82 -11.11
N SER A 46 6.59 -18.69 -10.99
CA SER A 46 7.34 -18.32 -9.78
C SER A 46 6.43 -18.21 -8.55
N PRO A 47 6.92 -18.58 -7.35
CA PRO A 47 6.16 -18.40 -6.10
C PRO A 47 5.86 -16.94 -5.79
N SER A 48 6.64 -15.96 -6.27
CA SER A 48 6.47 -14.54 -5.93
C SER A 48 6.45 -14.31 -4.41
N GLY A 49 5.64 -13.37 -3.94
CA GLY A 49 5.58 -12.95 -2.54
C GLY A 49 6.67 -11.95 -2.18
N ALA A 50 6.58 -11.43 -0.96
CA ALA A 50 7.57 -10.50 -0.44
C ALA A 50 8.97 -11.13 -0.42
N LEU A 51 9.98 -10.35 -0.79
CA LEU A 51 11.38 -10.73 -0.73
C LEU A 51 11.83 -11.01 0.71
N ASP A 52 11.29 -10.25 1.67
CA ASP A 52 11.40 -10.51 3.10
C ASP A 52 10.00 -10.78 3.71
N PRO A 53 9.57 -12.04 3.77
CA PRO A 53 8.26 -12.39 4.33
C PRO A 53 8.10 -12.06 5.82
N ARG A 54 9.21 -12.01 6.59
CA ARG A 54 9.15 -11.65 8.01
C ARG A 54 8.89 -10.17 8.16
N ALA A 55 9.57 -9.32 7.38
CA ALA A 55 9.30 -7.89 7.37
C ALA A 55 7.85 -7.58 6.97
N LEU A 56 7.32 -8.25 5.93
CA LEU A 56 5.91 -8.10 5.55
C LEU A 56 4.98 -8.49 6.70
N ALA A 57 5.20 -9.65 7.32
CA ALA A 57 4.38 -10.12 8.44
C ALA A 57 4.42 -9.13 9.62
N ASP A 58 5.60 -8.65 10.00
CA ASP A 58 5.77 -7.68 11.08
C ASP A 58 5.02 -6.37 10.78
N ALA A 59 5.11 -5.85 9.55
CA ALA A 59 4.38 -4.64 9.15
C ALA A 59 2.87 -4.83 9.24
N ASN A 60 2.36 -5.96 8.76
CA ASN A 60 0.94 -6.31 8.84
C ASN A 60 0.46 -6.43 10.28
N LEU A 61 1.20 -7.16 11.13
CA LEU A 61 0.84 -7.36 12.53
C LEU A 61 0.82 -6.02 13.30
N LEU A 62 1.77 -5.12 13.02
CA LEU A 62 1.81 -3.80 13.66
C LEU A 62 0.55 -2.96 13.39
N VAL A 63 -0.08 -3.11 12.22
CA VAL A 63 -1.33 -2.40 11.88
C VAL A 63 -2.60 -3.25 12.08
N GLY A 64 -2.47 -4.46 12.62
CA GLY A 64 -3.58 -5.35 12.94
C GLY A 64 -4.12 -6.18 11.77
N ASN A 65 -3.37 -6.31 10.68
CA ASN A 65 -3.72 -7.17 9.54
C ASN A 65 -3.31 -8.63 9.78
N ASP A 66 -3.86 -9.54 8.96
CA ASP A 66 -3.30 -10.89 8.80
C ASP A 66 -1.83 -10.80 8.33
N PRO A 67 -0.90 -11.61 8.88
CA PRO A 67 0.52 -11.52 8.55
C PRO A 67 0.82 -11.74 7.05
N GLY A 68 -0.02 -12.49 6.32
CA GLY A 68 0.12 -12.73 4.88
C GLY A 68 -0.60 -11.72 3.98
N ALA A 69 -1.25 -10.70 4.55
CA ALA A 69 -1.95 -9.69 3.78
C ALA A 69 -1.01 -8.91 2.84
N ALA A 70 -1.55 -8.42 1.72
CA ALA A 70 -0.77 -7.66 0.75
C ALA A 70 -0.24 -6.35 1.36
N GLY A 71 1.06 -6.10 1.16
CA GLY A 71 1.75 -4.88 1.54
C GLY A 71 2.55 -4.29 0.37
N LEU A 72 3.15 -3.12 0.61
CA LEU A 72 4.04 -2.48 -0.36
C LEU A 72 5.49 -2.88 -0.05
N GLU A 73 6.15 -3.48 -1.04
CA GLU A 73 7.60 -3.70 -1.02
C GLU A 73 8.28 -2.55 -1.76
N ILE A 74 9.14 -1.82 -1.05
CA ILE A 74 9.88 -0.67 -1.58
C ILE A 74 11.36 -1.03 -1.66
N VAL A 75 11.87 -1.17 -2.87
CA VAL A 75 13.25 -1.56 -3.13
C VAL A 75 14.10 -0.32 -3.33
N LEU A 76 15.20 -0.22 -2.56
CA LEU A 76 16.15 0.90 -2.57
C LEU A 76 15.57 2.27 -2.14
N GLY A 77 14.41 2.27 -1.48
CA GLY A 77 13.83 3.47 -0.87
C GLY A 77 13.35 4.53 -1.87
N GLY A 78 13.23 5.78 -1.41
CA GLY A 78 12.85 6.93 -2.26
C GLY A 78 11.35 7.04 -2.59
N ALA A 79 10.52 6.18 -2.03
CA ALA A 79 9.07 6.27 -2.14
C ALA A 79 8.52 7.50 -1.40
N VAL A 80 7.47 8.11 -1.97
CA VAL A 80 6.68 9.18 -1.36
C VAL A 80 5.21 8.79 -1.51
N LEU A 81 4.55 8.61 -0.36
CA LEU A 81 3.17 8.18 -0.26
C LEU A 81 2.39 9.22 0.53
N ARG A 82 1.16 9.48 0.10
CA ARG A 82 0.26 10.45 0.73
C ARG A 82 -1.04 9.78 1.11
N ALA A 83 -1.52 10.01 2.32
CA ALA A 83 -2.74 9.40 2.80
C ALA A 83 -3.97 10.10 2.19
N THR A 84 -4.92 9.35 1.64
CA THR A 84 -6.17 9.90 1.07
C THR A 84 -7.26 10.09 2.13
N ALA A 85 -7.11 9.42 3.27
CA ALA A 85 -7.91 9.53 4.49
C ALA A 85 -7.00 9.17 5.67
N ALA A 86 -7.49 9.27 6.92
CA ALA A 86 -6.71 8.80 8.06
C ALA A 86 -6.43 7.29 7.95
N VAL A 87 -5.15 6.90 8.00
CA VAL A 87 -4.70 5.50 7.82
C VAL A 87 -3.57 5.15 8.79
N TRP A 88 -3.59 3.91 9.30
CA TRP A 88 -2.45 3.34 10.02
C TRP A 88 -1.47 2.75 9.02
N VAL A 89 -0.19 3.05 9.21
CA VAL A 89 0.92 2.48 8.42
C VAL A 89 2.02 1.99 9.36
N ALA A 90 2.76 0.98 8.92
CA ALA A 90 4.01 0.56 9.55
C ALA A 90 5.05 0.32 8.46
N VAL A 91 6.32 0.59 8.78
CA VAL A 91 7.46 0.36 7.88
C VAL A 91 8.49 -0.51 8.60
N THR A 92 8.87 -1.61 7.95
CA THR A 92 9.79 -2.65 8.44
C THR A 92 10.79 -3.02 7.32
N GLY A 93 11.64 -4.03 7.55
CA GLY A 93 12.65 -4.47 6.59
C GLY A 93 13.92 -3.62 6.59
N ALA A 94 14.22 -2.95 5.48
CA ALA A 94 15.43 -2.16 5.36
C ALA A 94 15.37 -0.89 6.22
N VAL A 95 16.44 -0.61 6.98
CA VAL A 95 16.54 0.59 7.82
C VAL A 95 17.17 1.74 7.03
N GLY A 96 16.56 2.92 7.11
CA GLY A 96 17.05 4.14 6.48
C GLY A 96 16.25 5.37 6.93
N PRO A 97 16.49 6.55 6.34
CA PRO A 97 15.72 7.74 6.64
C PRO A 97 14.23 7.51 6.38
N LEU A 98 13.42 7.61 7.43
CA LEU A 98 11.96 7.56 7.34
C LEU A 98 11.38 8.83 7.93
N VAL A 99 10.58 9.53 7.13
CA VAL A 99 10.05 10.86 7.46
C VAL A 99 8.56 10.85 7.25
N ARG A 100 7.82 11.51 8.15
CA ARG A 100 6.39 11.79 7.99
C ARG A 100 6.12 13.28 8.04
N THR A 101 5.15 13.71 7.25
CA THR A 101 4.59 15.06 7.32
C THR A 101 3.68 15.19 8.53
N VAL A 102 3.79 16.30 9.26
CA VAL A 102 2.85 16.68 10.33
C VAL A 102 2.56 18.17 10.22
N GLY A 103 1.30 18.50 9.95
CA GLY A 103 0.91 19.86 9.61
C GLY A 103 1.65 20.33 8.36
N ARG A 104 2.42 21.42 8.48
CA ARG A 104 3.24 21.97 7.37
C ARG A 104 4.71 21.55 7.41
N GLY A 105 5.10 20.71 8.37
CA GLY A 105 6.49 20.30 8.56
C GLY A 105 6.70 18.80 8.37
N SER A 106 7.97 18.38 8.40
CA SER A 106 8.39 16.99 8.32
C SER A 106 9.15 16.60 9.58
N ARG A 107 8.94 15.38 10.08
CA ARG A 107 9.67 14.83 11.24
C ARG A 107 10.06 13.38 10.99
N PRO A 108 11.11 12.87 11.67
CA PRO A 108 11.40 11.44 11.68
C PRO A 108 10.16 10.63 12.04
N ALA A 109 9.92 9.56 11.29
CA ALA A 109 8.89 8.59 11.62
C ALA A 109 9.50 7.42 12.41
N PRO A 110 8.78 6.86 13.39
CA PRO A 110 9.25 5.68 14.08
C PRO A 110 9.32 4.51 13.09
N TYR A 111 10.41 3.78 13.15
CA TYR A 111 10.62 2.55 12.40
C TYR A 111 10.03 1.36 13.17
N ALA A 112 9.49 0.36 12.47
CA ALA A 112 8.86 -0.83 13.06
C ALA A 112 7.82 -0.51 14.14
N ALA A 113 7.01 0.53 13.90
CA ALA A 113 5.89 0.91 14.75
C ALA A 113 4.69 1.34 13.91
N ALA A 114 3.49 1.14 14.43
CA ALA A 114 2.28 1.67 13.83
C ALA A 114 2.23 3.20 13.98
N VAL A 115 1.93 3.88 12.88
CA VAL A 115 1.82 5.33 12.79
C VAL A 115 0.51 5.68 12.13
N LEU A 116 -0.29 6.50 12.83
CA LEU A 116 -1.46 7.13 12.22
C LEU A 116 -0.99 8.30 11.36
N LEU A 117 -1.39 8.27 10.09
CA LEU A 117 -1.29 9.40 9.17
C LEU A 117 -2.68 9.99 8.99
N ASP A 118 -2.80 11.30 9.16
CA ASP A 118 -3.99 12.04 8.74
C ASP A 118 -4.03 12.16 7.22
N ALA A 119 -5.19 12.52 6.66
CA ALA A 119 -5.29 12.80 5.23
C ALA A 119 -4.43 14.00 4.81
N GLY A 120 -3.75 13.89 3.67
CA GLY A 120 -2.80 14.90 3.16
C GLY A 120 -1.35 14.45 3.28
#